data_AF-A0A2N6VJM2-F1
#
_entry.id   AF-A0A2N6VJM2-F1
#
_cell.length_a   1.000
_cell.length_b   1.000
_cell.length_c   1.000
_cell.angle_alpha   90.00
_cell.angle_beta   90.00
_cell.angle_gamma   90.00
#
_symmetry.space_group_name_H-M   'P 1'
#
loop_
_entity.id
_entity.type
_entity.pdbx_description
1 polymer ?
#
loop_
_entity_poly.entity_id
_entity_poly.type
_entity_poly.pdbx_seq_one_letter_code
_entity_poly.pdbx_strand_id
1 'polypeptide(L)'
;TFLTWLGDPADIVVASTGAEPYVDGGYAAAVLLDTLWPGPVLRATDRAIARRMRAAAMVRPSRAGGRVLILDDDPDVIRTLTRWDPDVYAAG
;
A
#
# COMPACT_ATOMS: atom_id res chain seq x y z
N THR A 1 -12.32 -3.03 -9.91
CA THR A 1 -12.71 -4.44 -10.13
C THR A 1 -11.71 -5.32 -9.43
N PHE A 2 -12.15 -6.22 -8.55
CA PHE A 2 -11.29 -7.23 -7.91
C PHE A 2 -11.41 -8.53 -8.69
N LEU A 3 -10.29 -9.21 -8.87
CA LEU A 3 -10.30 -10.63 -9.21
C LEU A 3 -10.00 -11.35 -7.91
N THR A 4 -11.01 -11.98 -7.31
CA THR A 4 -10.82 -12.76 -6.08
C THR A 4 -10.98 -14.23 -6.43
N TRP A 5 -9.89 -15.00 -6.30
CA TRP A 5 -10.03 -16.40 -5.93
C TRP A 5 -10.10 -16.43 -4.41
N LEU A 6 -11.17 -17.00 -3.87
CA LEU A 6 -11.37 -17.25 -2.44
C LEU A 6 -11.37 -18.77 -2.21
N GLY A 7 -10.36 -19.24 -1.48
CA GLY A 7 -10.05 -20.61 -1.13
C GLY A 7 -9.09 -20.69 0.07
N ASP A 8 -9.47 -21.50 1.05
CA ASP A 8 -8.69 -21.80 2.25
C ASP A 8 -7.44 -22.65 1.89
N PRO A 9 -6.21 -22.35 2.39
CA PRO A 9 -5.86 -21.37 3.42
C PRO A 9 -5.04 -20.16 2.97
N ALA A 10 -4.94 -19.89 1.66
CA ALA A 10 -4.12 -18.78 1.17
C ALA A 10 -4.74 -18.08 -0.05
N ASP A 11 -5.47 -17.01 0.22
CA ASP A 11 -6.03 -16.14 -0.80
C ASP A 11 -5.13 -14.93 -1.09
N ILE A 12 -4.88 -14.68 -2.37
CA ILE A 12 -4.22 -13.48 -2.85
C ILE A 12 -5.28 -12.51 -3.36
N VAL A 13 -5.33 -11.31 -2.78
CA VAL A 13 -6.20 -10.24 -3.24
C VAL A 13 -5.41 -9.30 -4.15
N VAL A 14 -5.84 -9.21 -5.41
CA VAL A 14 -5.35 -8.19 -6.35
C VAL A 14 -6.43 -7.13 -6.52
N ALA A 15 -6.11 -5.91 -6.15
CA ALA A 15 -7.03 -4.78 -6.13
C ALA A 15 -6.42 -3.57 -6.82
N SER A 16 -7.24 -2.82 -7.54
CA SER A 16 -6.90 -1.44 -7.90
C SER A 16 -6.78 -0.62 -6.62
N THR A 17 -5.80 0.28 -6.58
CA THR A 17 -5.48 1.04 -5.38
C THR A 17 -6.69 1.79 -4.79
N GLY A 18 -6.94 1.59 -3.49
CA GLY A 18 -8.05 2.21 -2.76
C GLY A 18 -9.35 1.43 -2.81
N ALA A 19 -9.39 0.32 -3.55
CA ALA A 19 -10.54 -0.54 -3.65
C ALA A 19 -10.42 -1.74 -2.68
N GLU A 20 -9.24 -2.02 -2.14
CA GLU A 20 -8.94 -3.23 -1.36
C GLU A 20 -10.05 -3.58 -0.33
N PRO A 21 -10.54 -4.84 -0.31
CA PRO A 21 -11.56 -5.25 0.63
C PRO A 21 -11.01 -5.26 2.06
N TYR A 22 -11.87 -4.98 3.04
CA TYR A 22 -11.52 -5.17 4.44
C TYR A 22 -11.54 -6.66 4.78
N VAL A 23 -10.50 -7.12 5.49
CA VAL A 23 -10.36 -8.49 5.96
C VAL A 23 -10.29 -8.48 7.48
N ASP A 24 -11.12 -9.29 8.13
CA ASP A 24 -11.08 -9.40 9.60
C ASP A 24 -9.72 -9.94 10.06
N GLY A 25 -9.19 -9.36 11.13
CA GLY A 25 -7.82 -9.61 11.58
C GLY A 25 -6.71 -9.13 10.63
N GLY A 26 -7.03 -8.47 9.52
CA GLY A 26 -6.08 -7.86 8.59
C GLY A 26 -5.28 -8.85 7.72
N TYR A 27 -4.61 -8.29 6.71
CA TYR A 27 -3.75 -9.05 5.79
C TYR A 27 -2.47 -9.53 6.50
N ALA A 28 -2.02 -10.75 6.17
CA ALA A 28 -0.72 -11.25 6.63
C ALA A 28 0.44 -10.50 5.97
N ALA A 29 0.28 -10.07 4.72
CA ALA A 29 1.24 -9.24 4.02
C ALA A 29 0.58 -8.37 2.95
N ALA A 30 1.27 -7.30 2.56
CA ALA A 30 0.95 -6.52 1.37
C ALA A 30 2.20 -6.29 0.52
N VAL A 31 2.01 -6.29 -0.80
CA VAL A 31 3.00 -5.84 -1.77
C VAL A 31 2.46 -4.57 -2.40
N LEU A 32 3.09 -3.44 -2.10
CA LEU A 32 2.74 -2.14 -2.64
C LEU A 32 3.53 -1.94 -3.92
N LEU A 33 2.93 -2.37 -5.03
CA LEU A 33 3.49 -2.20 -6.35
C LEU A 33 3.37 -0.74 -6.81
N ASP A 34 4.33 -0.30 -7.60
CA ASP A 34 4.15 0.90 -8.39
C ASP A 34 2.89 0.76 -9.26
N THR A 35 2.05 1.77 -9.18
CA THR A 35 0.89 1.88 -10.04
C THR A 35 1.41 2.32 -11.39
N LEU A 36 1.33 1.44 -12.40
CA LEU A 36 1.43 1.80 -13.81
C LEU A 36 0.73 3.16 -14.05
N TRP A 37 1.59 4.14 -14.24
CA TRP A 37 1.43 5.58 -14.33
C TRP A 37 0.11 6.06 -15.00
N PRO A 38 -0.77 6.83 -14.33
CA PRO A 38 -1.47 7.90 -15.03
C PRO A 38 -0.47 9.06 -15.17
N GLY A 39 -0.51 9.76 -16.31
CA GLY A 39 0.35 10.92 -16.64
C GLY A 39 0.63 11.93 -15.50
N PRO A 40 1.55 12.89 -15.72
CA PRO A 40 1.84 13.92 -14.73
C PRO A 40 0.55 14.64 -14.30
N VAL A 41 0.15 14.42 -13.05
CA VAL A 41 -0.99 15.08 -12.41
C VAL A 41 -0.50 15.85 -11.19
N LEU A 42 -1.15 16.98 -10.92
CA LEU A 42 -0.92 17.72 -9.69
C LEU A 42 -1.18 16.79 -8.48
N ARG A 43 -0.24 16.74 -7.53
CA ARG A 43 -0.29 15.88 -6.33
C ARG A 43 -0.24 14.37 -6.61
N ALA A 44 0.48 13.95 -7.65
CA ALA A 44 0.73 12.52 -7.92
C ALA A 44 1.38 11.82 -6.71
N THR A 45 2.48 12.37 -6.20
CA THR A 45 3.24 11.81 -5.07
C THR A 45 2.43 11.81 -3.77
N ASP A 46 1.75 12.91 -3.42
CA ASP A 46 0.82 12.96 -2.27
C ASP A 46 -0.20 11.81 -2.30
N ARG A 47 -0.83 11.61 -3.47
CA ARG A 47 -1.84 10.56 -3.66
C ARG A 47 -1.21 9.17 -3.62
N ALA A 48 0.00 9.01 -4.16
CA ALA A 48 0.75 7.76 -4.11
C ALA A 48 1.05 7.36 -2.66
N ILE A 49 1.54 8.32 -1.85
CA ILE A 49 1.80 8.15 -0.41
C ILE A 49 0.51 7.77 0.33
N ALA A 50 -0.53 8.60 0.23
CA ALA A 50 -1.77 8.41 0.98
C ALA A 50 -2.41 7.04 0.70
N ARG A 51 -2.40 6.63 -0.57
CA ARG A 51 -2.93 5.33 -1.01
C ARG A 51 -2.12 4.15 -0.46
N ARG A 52 -0.79 4.23 -0.51
CA ARG A 52 0.12 3.19 -0.01
C ARG A 52 0.05 3.07 1.51
N MET A 53 -0.04 4.19 2.23
CA MET A 53 -0.27 4.19 3.68
C MET A 53 -1.61 3.55 4.04
N ARG A 54 -2.69 3.86 3.31
CA ARG A 54 -3.99 3.19 3.50
C ARG A 54 -3.90 1.69 3.30
N ALA A 55 -3.21 1.23 2.25
CA ALA A 55 -3.04 -0.19 1.99
C ALA A 55 -2.21 -0.88 3.08
N ALA A 56 -1.09 -0.28 3.49
CA ALA A 56 -0.24 -0.78 4.57
C ALA A 56 -0.99 -0.87 5.92
N ALA A 57 -1.92 0.06 6.19
CA ALA A 57 -2.72 0.06 7.42
C ALA A 57 -3.70 -1.11 7.53
N MET A 58 -4.00 -1.81 6.42
CA MET A 58 -4.82 -3.04 6.45
C MET A 58 -4.01 -4.30 6.76
N VAL A 59 -2.68 -4.20 6.80
CA VAL A 59 -1.80 -5.30 7.19
C VAL A 59 -1.76 -5.39 8.71
N ARG A 60 -1.69 -6.63 9.22
CA ARG A 60 -1.49 -6.89 10.64
C ARG A 60 -0.31 -6.11 11.20
N PRO A 61 -0.33 -5.73 12.49
CA PRO A 61 0.85 -5.19 13.15
C PRO A 61 2.06 -6.13 12.99
N SER A 62 3.27 -5.57 12.93
CA SER A 62 4.51 -6.36 12.83
C SER A 62 4.67 -7.36 13.99
N ARG A 63 4.23 -6.97 15.20
CA ARG A 63 4.17 -7.85 16.39
C ARG A 63 3.26 -9.07 16.22
N ALA A 64 2.36 -9.06 15.25
CA ALA A 64 1.47 -10.17 14.87
C ALA A 64 1.89 -10.82 13.54
N GLY A 65 3.13 -10.58 13.09
CA GLY A 65 3.72 -11.19 11.89
C GLY A 65 3.42 -10.49 10.58
N GLY A 66 2.74 -9.33 10.59
CA GLY A 66 2.41 -8.60 9.37
C GLY A 66 3.64 -8.02 8.66
N ARG A 67 3.63 -8.06 7.32
CA ARG A 67 4.75 -7.58 6.49
C ARG A 67 4.28 -6.71 5.32
N VAL A 68 4.98 -5.62 5.07
CA VAL A 68 4.74 -4.75 3.90
C VAL A 68 6.01 -4.72 3.07
N LEU A 69 5.89 -5.04 1.78
CA LEU A 69 6.95 -4.85 0.79
C LEU A 69 6.60 -3.64 -0.07
N ILE A 70 7.51 -2.68 -0.12
CA ILE A 70 7.37 -1.48 -0.96
C ILE A 70 8.18 -1.73 -2.23
N LEU A 71 7.51 -1.73 -3.37
CA LEU A 71 8.13 -1.82 -4.70
C LEU A 71 7.78 -0.54 -5.44
N ASP A 72 8.60 0.49 -5.20
CA ASP A 72 8.44 1.83 -5.72
C ASP A 72 9.80 2.36 -6.18
N ASP A 73 9.81 3.30 -7.12
CA ASP A 73 11.02 3.97 -7.60
C ASP A 73 11.10 5.45 -7.19
N ASP A 74 10.01 6.03 -6.66
CA ASP A 74 9.99 7.39 -6.13
C ASP A 74 10.65 7.43 -4.74
N PRO A 75 11.82 8.09 -4.58
CA PRO A 75 12.55 8.12 -3.32
C PRO A 75 11.77 8.77 -2.17
N ASP A 76 10.90 9.73 -2.47
CA ASP A 76 10.10 10.41 -1.46
C ASP A 76 8.98 9.50 -0.95
N VAL A 77 8.37 8.69 -1.83
CA VAL A 77 7.40 7.66 -1.45
C VAL A 77 8.07 6.61 -0.56
N ILE A 78 9.23 6.08 -0.98
CA ILE A 78 9.98 5.07 -0.22
C ILE A 78 10.36 5.60 1.15
N ARG A 79 10.93 6.82 1.21
CA ARG A 79 11.36 7.45 2.47
C ARG A 79 10.19 7.67 3.42
N THR A 80 9.09 8.22 2.91
CA THR A 80 7.88 8.52 3.69
C THR A 80 7.27 7.26 4.28
N LEU A 81 7.10 6.21 3.47
CA LEU A 81 6.50 4.95 3.91
C LEU A 81 7.40 4.19 4.89
N THR A 82 8.72 4.21 4.68
CA THR A 82 9.68 3.55 5.59
C THR A 82 9.72 4.24 6.95
N ARG A 83 9.62 5.57 6.98
CA ARG A 83 9.56 6.34 8.23
C ARG A 83 8.18 6.36 8.86
N TRP A 84 7.15 6.00 8.10
CA TRP A 84 5.75 6.16 8.49
C TRP A 84 5.44 7.61 8.89
N ASP A 85 5.95 8.57 8.12
CA ASP A 85 5.89 9.99 8.43
C ASP A 85 5.61 10.80 7.16
N PRO A 86 4.35 11.21 6.91
CA PRO A 86 3.98 11.97 5.73
C PRO A 86 4.54 13.41 5.73
N ASP A 87 4.90 13.97 6.89
CA ASP A 87 5.43 15.33 6.98
C ASP A 87 6.86 15.41 6.43
N VAL A 88 7.59 14.27 6.41
CA VAL A 88 8.90 14.14 5.74
C VAL A 88 8.83 14.40 4.24
N TYR A 89 7.67 14.24 3.61
CA TYR A 89 7.46 14.67 2.22
C TYR A 89 7.10 16.16 2.14
N ALA A 90 6.20 16.64 3.01
CA ALA A 90 5.72 18.02 2.98
C ALA A 90 6.78 19.08 3.35
N ALA A 91 7.87 18.67 3.99
CA ALA A 91 8.97 19.54 4.40
C ALA A 91 10.06 19.78 3.32
N GLY A 92 9.96 19.14 2.15
CA GLY A 92 10.87 19.32 1.01
C GLY A 92 10.28 20.21 -0.08
#